data_AF-A0A561TRM1-F1
#
_entry.id   AF-A0A561TRM1-F1
#
_cell.length_a   1.000
_cell.length_b   1.000
_cell.length_c   1.000
_cell.angle_alpha   90.00
_cell.angle_beta   90.00
_cell.angle_gamma   90.00
#
_symmetry.space_group_name_H-M   'P 1'
#
loop_
_entity.id
_entity.type
_entity.pdbx_description
1 polymer ?
#
loop_
_entity_poly.entity_id
_entity_poly.type
_entity_poly.pdbx_seq_one_letter_code
_entity_poly.pdbx_strand_id
1 'polypeptide(L)'
;MHHSDAPAIREIPVGDEGAGPYGITTGPDGALWITLVHSGRIARLDLDGELAEYSLDSPECRPMIITSGPDGALWFTRSQDHRIGRVTVDGETESFPVPTPGSGPFGITAGPDDAMWFTEMNTDRIGRVTSTGEVTEFVVPHAGAFPSAITAGPDGALWFTLNQANAIGRITVHGDILMYPLPTTGAAPVGITSDGTALWFVEIAAGQIGRISVDGEIKEFPLPDRAAKPHAIVAASTGECWFTEWGANRVGRITESGEIAEYSLPSPSSEPHGIALGPDGALWVALETGGVARVER
;
A
#
# COMPACT_ATOMS: atom_id res chain seq x y z
N MET A 1 17.62 -25.06 18.85
CA MET A 1 16.20 -24.72 19.04
C MET A 1 16.13 -23.28 19.48
N HIS A 2 16.08 -22.35 18.54
CA HIS A 2 15.62 -21.00 18.85
C HIS A 2 14.13 -20.99 18.55
N HIS A 3 13.30 -21.16 19.58
CA HIS A 3 11.95 -20.64 19.51
C HIS A 3 12.11 -19.12 19.52
N SER A 4 12.04 -18.47 18.36
CA SER A 4 11.63 -17.08 18.36
C SER A 4 10.17 -17.11 18.81
N ASP A 5 9.90 -16.62 20.01
CA ASP A 5 8.52 -16.49 20.48
C ASP A 5 7.73 -15.69 19.43
N ALA A 6 6.52 -16.18 19.10
CA ALA A 6 5.66 -15.48 18.17
C ALA A 6 5.39 -14.05 18.69
N PRO A 7 5.36 -13.04 17.81
CA PRO A 7 5.07 -11.68 18.22
C PRO A 7 3.69 -11.61 18.87
N ALA A 8 3.53 -10.75 19.87
CA ALA A 8 2.20 -10.49 20.43
C ALA A 8 1.38 -9.68 19.41
N ILE A 9 0.15 -10.13 19.15
CA ILE A 9 -0.78 -9.48 18.24
C ILE A 9 -2.02 -9.05 19.01
N ARG A 10 -2.37 -7.77 18.92
CA ARG A 10 -3.58 -7.20 19.53
C ARG A 10 -4.42 -6.50 18.47
N GLU A 11 -5.71 -6.81 18.44
CA GLU A 11 -6.68 -6.14 17.58
C GLU A 11 -7.35 -4.97 18.31
N ILE A 12 -7.54 -3.87 17.59
CA ILE A 12 -8.10 -2.61 18.08
C ILE A 12 -9.18 -2.13 17.10
N PRO A 13 -10.44 -1.93 17.53
CA PRO A 13 -11.48 -1.38 16.68
C PRO A 13 -11.15 0.05 16.25
N VAL A 14 -11.39 0.38 14.97
CA VAL A 14 -11.21 1.75 14.41
C VAL A 14 -12.46 2.25 13.68
N GLY A 15 -13.49 1.41 13.57
CA GLY A 15 -14.81 1.74 13.04
C GLY A 15 -15.79 0.61 13.32
N ASP A 16 -17.00 0.72 12.80
CA ASP A 16 -17.98 -0.37 12.84
C ASP A 16 -17.51 -1.57 11.99
N GLU A 17 -18.04 -2.77 12.25
CA GLU A 17 -17.66 -4.02 11.54
C GLU A 17 -17.77 -3.92 10.01
N GLY A 18 -18.63 -3.03 9.50
CA GLY A 18 -18.82 -2.79 8.06
C GLY A 18 -18.05 -1.60 7.50
N ALA A 19 -17.17 -0.93 8.27
CA ALA A 19 -16.48 0.29 7.83
C ALA A 19 -15.37 0.01 6.79
N GLY A 20 -14.83 -1.21 6.78
CA GLY A 20 -13.78 -1.63 5.85
C GLY A 20 -12.47 -0.85 5.97
N PRO A 21 -11.73 -0.93 7.10
CA PRO A 21 -10.33 -0.50 7.13
C PRO A 21 -9.52 -1.14 6.00
N TYR A 22 -8.81 -0.33 5.20
CA TYR A 22 -8.08 -0.83 4.02
C TYR A 22 -6.63 -0.37 3.97
N GLY A 23 -6.41 0.93 3.71
CA GLY A 23 -5.09 1.55 3.70
C GLY A 23 -4.75 2.05 5.09
N ILE A 24 -3.49 1.92 5.49
CA ILE A 24 -2.98 2.43 6.78
C ILE A 24 -1.59 3.02 6.58
N THR A 25 -1.32 4.15 7.24
CA THR A 25 0.01 4.79 7.27
C THR A 25 0.21 5.48 8.62
N THR A 26 1.47 5.67 9.02
CA THR A 26 1.80 6.67 10.04
C THR A 26 1.77 8.05 9.40
N GLY A 27 1.10 9.00 10.06
CA GLY A 27 1.03 10.41 9.67
C GLY A 27 2.15 11.25 10.27
N PRO A 28 2.30 12.50 9.82
CA PRO A 28 3.35 13.41 10.28
C PRO A 28 3.16 13.86 11.74
N ASP A 29 1.97 13.64 12.30
CA ASP A 29 1.64 13.89 13.70
C ASP A 29 1.91 12.69 14.62
N GLY A 30 2.44 11.58 14.09
CA GLY A 30 2.70 10.37 14.86
C GLY A 30 1.44 9.57 15.22
N ALA A 31 0.31 9.84 14.56
CA ALA A 31 -0.87 8.97 14.62
C ALA A 31 -0.90 8.02 13.41
N LEU A 32 -1.68 6.95 13.53
CA LEU A 32 -2.04 6.10 12.41
C LEU A 32 -3.24 6.71 11.69
N TRP A 33 -3.19 6.71 10.37
CA TRP A 33 -4.25 7.19 9.49
C TRP A 33 -4.74 6.04 8.63
N ILE A 34 -6.04 5.78 8.67
CA ILE A 34 -6.67 4.57 8.10
C ILE A 34 -7.82 4.99 7.18
N THR A 35 -7.87 4.43 5.97
CA THR A 35 -9.03 4.60 5.10
C THR A 35 -10.14 3.60 5.45
N LEU A 36 -11.38 4.09 5.50
CA LEU A 36 -12.58 3.26 5.73
C LEU A 36 -13.37 3.18 4.41
N VAL A 37 -13.09 2.13 3.61
CA VAL A 37 -13.49 2.06 2.19
C VAL A 37 -15.00 1.98 1.97
N HIS A 38 -15.76 1.47 2.93
CA HIS A 38 -17.20 1.23 2.81
C HIS A 38 -18.05 2.37 3.41
N SER A 39 -17.41 3.37 4.03
CA SER A 39 -18.11 4.48 4.69
C SER A 39 -17.67 5.88 4.21
N GLY A 40 -16.64 5.97 3.35
CA GLY A 40 -16.13 7.25 2.87
C GLY A 40 -15.59 8.14 3.99
N ARG A 41 -14.84 7.53 4.91
CA ARG A 41 -14.24 8.19 6.07
C ARG A 41 -12.74 7.88 6.15
N ILE A 42 -12.03 8.73 6.88
CA ILE A 42 -10.65 8.50 7.31
C ILE A 42 -10.64 8.43 8.83
N ALA A 43 -10.09 7.37 9.41
CA ALA A 43 -9.84 7.26 10.84
C ALA A 43 -8.43 7.70 11.18
N ARG A 44 -8.27 8.35 12.33
CA ARG A 44 -6.98 8.71 12.95
C ARG A 44 -6.94 8.09 14.34
N LEU A 45 -5.96 7.24 14.58
CA LEU A 45 -5.74 6.55 15.85
C LEU A 45 -4.35 6.90 16.38
N ASP A 46 -4.26 7.55 17.54
CA ASP A 46 -2.96 7.73 18.20
C ASP A 46 -2.57 6.54 19.08
N LEU A 47 -1.34 6.55 19.59
CA LEU A 47 -0.80 5.45 20.41
C LEU A 47 -1.37 5.41 21.84
N ASP A 48 -2.02 6.47 22.29
CA ASP A 48 -2.75 6.50 23.57
C ASP A 48 -4.15 5.88 23.42
N GLY A 49 -4.60 5.68 22.17
CA GLY A 49 -5.86 5.03 21.81
C GLY A 49 -6.98 6.01 21.50
N GLU A 50 -6.69 7.31 21.36
CA GLU A 50 -7.69 8.28 20.94
C GLU A 50 -8.00 8.10 19.45
N LEU A 51 -9.28 7.90 19.17
CA LEU A 51 -9.82 7.68 17.84
C LEU A 51 -10.62 8.91 17.38
N ALA A 52 -10.24 9.46 16.24
CA ALA A 52 -11.00 10.47 15.52
C ALA A 52 -11.38 9.95 14.14
N GLU A 53 -12.52 10.40 13.61
CA GLU A 53 -12.97 10.02 12.28
C GLU A 53 -13.44 11.25 11.49
N TYR A 54 -12.95 11.37 10.26
CA TYR A 54 -13.22 12.48 9.36
C TYR A 54 -14.06 12.00 8.18
N SER A 55 -15.25 12.57 8.03
CA SER A 55 -16.10 12.29 6.88
C SER A 55 -15.60 12.99 5.62
N LEU A 56 -15.65 12.28 4.50
CA LEU A 56 -15.36 12.85 3.19
C LEU A 56 -16.62 13.48 2.58
N ASP A 57 -16.44 14.29 1.54
CA ASP A 57 -17.52 14.96 0.81
C ASP A 57 -18.42 14.00 0.00
N SER A 58 -18.06 12.72 -0.09
CA SER A 58 -18.84 11.65 -0.71
C SER A 58 -18.65 10.33 0.06
N PRO A 59 -19.72 9.73 0.63
CA PRO A 59 -19.62 8.45 1.34
C PRO A 59 -19.28 7.28 0.40
N GLU A 60 -19.61 7.41 -0.88
CA GLU A 60 -19.40 6.38 -1.91
C GLU A 60 -18.03 6.52 -2.59
N CYS A 61 -17.17 7.45 -2.17
CA CYS A 61 -15.91 7.74 -2.88
C CYS A 61 -14.89 6.60 -2.84
N ARG A 62 -15.04 5.68 -1.88
CA ARG A 62 -14.18 4.51 -1.66
C ARG A 62 -12.70 4.90 -1.55
N PRO A 63 -12.28 5.51 -0.41
CA PRO A 63 -10.90 5.92 -0.18
C PRO A 63 -9.99 4.69 -0.04
N MET A 64 -9.01 4.48 -0.92
CA MET A 64 -8.22 3.24 -0.96
C MET A 64 -6.88 3.37 -0.21
N ILE A 65 -5.78 3.70 -0.90
CA ILE A 65 -4.46 3.80 -0.28
C ILE A 65 -4.26 5.21 0.25
N ILE A 66 -3.65 5.34 1.44
CA ILE A 66 -3.33 6.61 2.10
C ILE A 66 -1.83 6.66 2.44
N THR A 67 -1.23 7.84 2.34
CA THR A 67 0.18 8.08 2.66
C THR A 67 0.40 9.54 3.07
N SER A 68 1.54 9.84 3.70
CA SER A 68 1.91 11.23 3.98
C SER A 68 2.43 11.92 2.72
N GLY A 69 2.04 13.18 2.53
CA GLY A 69 2.55 14.05 1.48
C GLY A 69 3.66 14.99 1.95
N PRO A 70 4.38 15.63 1.01
CA PRO A 70 5.47 16.56 1.32
C PRO A 70 5.01 17.86 2.00
N ASP A 71 3.70 18.12 1.99
CA ASP A 71 3.06 19.30 2.58
C ASP A 71 2.56 19.08 4.02
N GLY A 72 2.88 17.93 4.62
CA GLY A 72 2.45 17.58 5.98
C GLY A 72 0.99 17.17 6.10
N ALA A 73 0.28 16.98 4.98
CA ALA A 73 -1.04 16.38 4.95
C ALA A 73 -0.96 14.89 4.60
N LEU A 74 -2.07 14.17 4.79
CA LEU A 74 -2.25 12.82 4.28
C LEU A 74 -2.97 12.90 2.94
N TRP A 75 -2.53 12.08 2.00
CA TRP A 75 -3.06 11.99 0.65
C TRP A 75 -3.54 10.57 0.37
N PHE A 76 -4.68 10.44 -0.31
CA PHE A 76 -5.30 9.16 -0.58
C PHE A 76 -6.02 9.11 -1.92
N THR A 77 -6.19 7.91 -2.48
CA THR A 77 -6.94 7.72 -3.72
C THR A 77 -8.42 7.48 -3.44
N ARG A 78 -9.30 7.98 -4.32
CA ARG A 78 -10.75 7.71 -4.28
C ARG A 78 -11.15 6.99 -5.56
N SER A 79 -11.23 5.67 -5.47
CA SER A 79 -11.30 4.83 -6.68
C SER A 79 -12.65 4.93 -7.39
N GLN A 80 -13.73 5.18 -6.65
CA GLN A 80 -15.10 5.11 -7.17
C GLN A 80 -15.55 6.39 -7.88
N ASP A 81 -15.09 7.55 -7.41
CA ASP A 81 -15.41 8.85 -8.01
C ASP A 81 -14.25 9.52 -8.75
N HIS A 82 -13.13 8.81 -8.88
CA HIS A 82 -11.98 9.17 -9.72
C HIS A 82 -11.31 10.47 -9.29
N ARG A 83 -10.96 10.54 -8.00
CA ARG A 83 -10.33 11.72 -7.39
C ARG A 83 -9.13 11.34 -6.55
N ILE A 84 -8.26 12.31 -6.29
CA ILE A 84 -7.26 12.23 -5.24
C ILE A 84 -7.75 13.07 -4.06
N GLY A 85 -7.84 12.46 -2.89
CA GLY A 85 -8.19 13.13 -1.65
C GLY A 85 -6.96 13.57 -0.87
N ARG A 86 -7.16 14.59 -0.05
CA ARG A 86 -6.17 15.12 0.89
C ARG A 86 -6.87 15.45 2.21
N VAL A 87 -6.23 15.14 3.33
CA VAL A 87 -6.70 15.48 4.68
C VAL A 87 -5.55 16.02 5.53
N THR A 88 -5.73 17.17 6.15
CA THR A 88 -4.76 17.72 7.10
C THR A 88 -4.82 16.97 8.42
N VAL A 89 -3.77 17.08 9.26
CA VAL A 89 -3.77 16.43 10.59
C VAL A 89 -4.86 16.95 11.52
N ASP A 90 -5.38 18.16 11.25
CA ASP A 90 -6.50 18.78 11.96
C ASP A 90 -7.87 18.34 11.39
N GLY A 91 -7.89 17.54 10.31
CA GLY A 91 -9.11 16.97 9.74
C GLY A 91 -9.75 17.76 8.60
N GLU A 92 -9.10 18.79 8.06
CA GLU A 92 -9.61 19.52 6.89
C GLU A 92 -9.44 18.67 5.64
N THR A 93 -10.52 18.46 4.89
CA THR A 93 -10.54 17.57 3.71
C THR A 93 -10.72 18.36 2.42
N GLU A 94 -10.02 17.92 1.37
CA GLU A 94 -10.23 18.39 0.00
C GLU A 94 -9.99 17.26 -1.01
N SER A 95 -10.35 17.51 -2.27
CA SER A 95 -10.14 16.52 -3.33
C SER A 95 -9.96 17.14 -4.71
N PHE A 96 -9.18 16.45 -5.55
CA PHE A 96 -8.79 16.88 -6.88
C PHE A 96 -9.30 15.86 -7.93
N PRO A 97 -10.00 16.30 -8.99
CA PRO A 97 -10.45 15.39 -10.03
C PRO A 97 -9.26 14.84 -10.83
N VAL A 98 -9.30 13.53 -11.12
CA VAL A 98 -8.40 12.94 -12.12
C VAL A 98 -8.96 13.26 -13.51
N PRO A 99 -8.18 13.85 -14.44
CA PRO A 99 -8.68 14.28 -15.75
C PRO A 99 -9.27 13.15 -16.61
N THR A 100 -8.63 11.97 -16.61
CA THR A 100 -9.12 10.83 -17.37
C THR A 100 -10.36 10.21 -16.71
N PRO A 101 -11.53 10.17 -17.38
CA PRO A 101 -12.74 9.57 -16.83
C PRO A 101 -12.58 8.06 -16.61
N GLY A 102 -13.16 7.55 -15.53
CA GLY A 102 -13.11 6.11 -15.25
C GLY A 102 -11.76 5.60 -14.76
N SER A 103 -10.80 6.49 -14.45
CA SER A 103 -9.40 6.17 -14.15
C SER A 103 -9.19 5.11 -13.08
N GLY A 104 -10.02 5.14 -12.04
CA GLY A 104 -9.92 4.21 -10.90
C GLY A 104 -8.56 4.32 -10.21
N PRO A 105 -8.24 5.47 -9.57
CA PRO A 105 -6.98 5.64 -8.88
C PRO A 105 -6.86 4.66 -7.70
N PHE A 106 -5.67 4.10 -7.48
CA PHE A 106 -5.47 3.06 -6.45
C PHE A 106 -4.24 3.29 -5.57
N GLY A 107 -3.04 2.99 -6.05
CA GLY A 107 -1.80 3.23 -5.31
C GLY A 107 -1.47 4.71 -5.28
N ILE A 108 -0.86 5.20 -4.19
CA ILE A 108 -0.35 6.58 -4.08
C ILE A 108 0.91 6.62 -3.20
N THR A 109 1.87 7.47 -3.57
CA THR A 109 3.13 7.67 -2.84
C THR A 109 3.66 9.09 -3.07
N ALA A 110 4.43 9.63 -2.12
CA ALA A 110 5.17 10.87 -2.36
C ALA A 110 6.36 10.59 -3.30
N GLY A 111 6.51 11.42 -4.32
CA GLY A 111 7.65 11.39 -5.23
C GLY A 111 8.83 12.23 -4.74
N PRO A 112 10.02 12.05 -5.33
CA PRO A 112 11.22 12.82 -4.99
C PRO A 112 11.20 14.26 -5.52
N ASP A 113 10.10 14.68 -6.15
CA ASP A 113 9.88 15.97 -6.79
C ASP A 113 8.77 16.80 -6.12
N ASP A 114 8.54 16.57 -4.82
CA ASP A 114 7.56 17.26 -3.97
C ASP A 114 6.11 17.17 -4.50
N ALA A 115 5.80 16.13 -5.26
CA ALA A 115 4.47 15.81 -5.75
C ALA A 115 4.01 14.42 -5.26
N MET A 116 2.70 14.20 -5.27
CA MET A 116 2.15 12.86 -5.08
C MET A 116 2.07 12.14 -6.43
N TRP A 117 2.41 10.86 -6.46
CA TRP A 117 2.32 9.99 -7.62
C TRP A 117 1.35 8.86 -7.34
N PHE A 118 0.47 8.54 -8.28
CA PHE A 118 -0.58 7.55 -8.11
C PHE A 118 -0.77 6.68 -9.36
N THR A 119 -1.37 5.51 -9.18
CA THR A 119 -1.72 4.62 -10.31
C THR A 119 -3.19 4.76 -10.67
N GLU A 120 -3.51 4.63 -11.96
CA GLU A 120 -4.87 4.55 -12.48
C GLU A 120 -5.12 3.15 -13.07
N MET A 121 -5.78 2.28 -12.30
CA MET A 121 -5.88 0.85 -12.62
C MET A 121 -6.65 0.57 -13.91
N ASN A 122 -7.70 1.34 -14.18
CA ASN A 122 -8.65 1.04 -15.25
C ASN A 122 -8.23 1.62 -16.60
N THR A 123 -7.26 2.54 -16.59
CA THR A 123 -6.87 3.34 -17.74
C THR A 123 -5.39 3.20 -18.05
N ASP A 124 -4.65 2.32 -17.38
CA ASP A 124 -3.23 2.05 -17.67
C ASP A 124 -2.36 3.33 -17.65
N ARG A 125 -2.51 4.12 -16.58
CA ARG A 125 -1.75 5.37 -16.40
C ARG A 125 -1.10 5.46 -15.03
N ILE A 126 -0.07 6.29 -14.98
CA ILE A 126 0.48 6.84 -13.74
C ILE A 126 0.13 8.32 -13.70
N GLY A 127 -0.50 8.76 -12.62
CA GLY A 127 -0.79 10.16 -12.37
C GLY A 127 0.21 10.80 -11.42
N ARG A 128 0.36 12.12 -11.53
CA ARG A 128 1.15 12.98 -10.66
C ARG A 128 0.29 14.17 -10.29
N VAL A 129 0.17 14.49 -8.99
CA VAL A 129 -0.57 15.64 -8.50
C VAL A 129 0.29 16.50 -7.57
N THR A 130 0.33 17.80 -7.84
CA THR A 130 1.02 18.77 -6.98
C THR A 130 0.18 19.10 -5.74
N SER A 131 0.79 19.72 -4.72
CA SER A 131 0.06 20.17 -3.53
C SER A 131 -1.03 21.22 -3.82
N THR A 132 -0.97 21.89 -4.97
CA THR A 132 -2.02 22.82 -5.44
C THR A 132 -3.08 22.14 -6.30
N GLY A 133 -3.02 20.82 -6.48
CA GLY A 133 -4.02 20.04 -7.21
C GLY A 133 -3.84 19.95 -8.72
N GLU A 134 -2.68 20.33 -9.26
CA GLU A 134 -2.40 20.19 -10.70
C GLU A 134 -2.08 18.72 -11.02
N VAL A 135 -2.87 18.09 -11.89
CA VAL A 135 -2.72 16.68 -12.27
C VAL A 135 -2.09 16.54 -13.66
N THR A 136 -1.05 15.71 -13.77
CA THR A 136 -0.44 15.24 -15.02
C THR A 136 -0.52 13.72 -15.10
N GLU A 137 -0.76 13.15 -16.28
CA GLU A 137 -0.95 11.71 -16.49
C GLU A 137 0.05 11.17 -17.52
N PHE A 138 0.59 9.98 -17.26
CA PHE A 138 1.57 9.28 -18.09
C PHE A 138 1.01 7.92 -18.50
N VAL A 139 0.92 7.67 -19.81
CA VAL A 139 0.38 6.40 -20.34
C VAL A 139 1.40 5.29 -20.18
N VAL A 140 1.01 4.20 -19.52
CA VAL A 140 1.79 2.96 -19.50
C VAL A 140 1.73 2.35 -20.91
N PRO A 141 2.86 1.98 -21.53
CA PRO A 141 2.89 1.46 -22.90
C PRO A 141 2.46 -0.02 -23.00
N HIS A 142 1.36 -0.38 -22.33
CA HIS A 142 0.77 -1.71 -22.31
C HIS A 142 -0.73 -1.60 -21.99
N ALA A 143 -1.59 -2.12 -22.87
CA ALA A 143 -3.04 -2.09 -22.66
C ALA A 143 -3.47 -3.19 -21.67
N GLY A 144 -4.38 -2.87 -20.76
CA GLY A 144 -4.84 -3.77 -19.71
C GLY A 144 -3.73 -4.19 -18.75
N ALA A 145 -2.82 -3.28 -18.42
CA ALA A 145 -1.67 -3.53 -17.55
C ALA A 145 -2.04 -3.52 -16.06
N PHE A 146 -3.09 -2.77 -15.69
CA PHE A 146 -3.61 -2.72 -14.31
C PHE A 146 -2.52 -2.27 -13.29
N PRO A 147 -1.98 -1.03 -13.44
CA PRO A 147 -1.01 -0.50 -12.50
C PRO A 147 -1.64 -0.43 -11.11
N SER A 148 -1.03 -1.09 -10.12
CA SER A 148 -1.61 -1.33 -8.79
C SER A 148 -0.87 -0.52 -7.72
N ALA A 149 -0.01 -1.09 -6.89
CA ALA A 149 0.73 -0.30 -5.89
C ALA A 149 1.91 0.47 -6.52
N ILE A 150 2.32 1.56 -5.89
CA ILE A 150 3.44 2.42 -6.30
C ILE A 150 4.25 2.87 -5.07
N THR A 151 5.56 3.00 -5.23
CA THR A 151 6.48 3.45 -4.18
C THR A 151 7.67 4.22 -4.79
N ALA A 152 8.29 5.11 -4.02
CA ALA A 152 9.55 5.73 -4.42
C ALA A 152 10.72 4.74 -4.28
N GLY A 153 11.54 4.63 -5.32
CA GLY A 153 12.74 3.82 -5.33
C GLY A 153 13.98 4.59 -4.85
N PRO A 154 15.05 3.87 -4.46
CA PRO A 154 16.30 4.49 -3.99
C PRO A 154 17.09 5.19 -5.11
N ASP A 155 16.66 5.04 -6.36
CA ASP A 155 17.24 5.64 -7.56
C ASP A 155 16.54 6.94 -8.00
N GLY A 156 15.63 7.48 -7.18
CA GLY A 156 14.88 8.70 -7.50
C GLY A 156 13.80 8.53 -8.57
N ALA A 157 13.45 7.28 -8.90
CA ALA A 157 12.30 6.94 -9.74
C ALA A 157 11.14 6.42 -8.89
N LEU A 158 9.95 6.33 -9.50
CA LEU A 158 8.81 5.67 -8.91
C LEU A 158 8.70 4.26 -9.49
N TRP A 159 8.41 3.29 -8.64
CA TRP A 159 8.30 1.88 -9.00
C TRP A 159 6.90 1.39 -8.68
N PHE A 160 6.29 0.64 -9.59
CA PHE A 160 4.89 0.22 -9.48
C PHE A 160 4.67 -1.19 -10.00
N THR A 161 3.65 -1.86 -9.50
CA THR A 161 3.26 -3.20 -9.95
C THR A 161 2.27 -3.10 -11.11
N LEU A 162 2.46 -3.93 -12.14
CA LEU A 162 1.52 -4.09 -13.24
C LEU A 162 0.84 -5.45 -13.11
N ASN A 163 -0.29 -5.48 -12.42
CA ASN A 163 -0.92 -6.72 -11.97
C ASN A 163 -1.26 -7.65 -13.14
N GLN A 164 -1.82 -7.11 -14.22
CA GLN A 164 -2.24 -7.92 -15.37
C GLN A 164 -1.18 -8.00 -16.48
N ALA A 165 -0.21 -7.08 -16.53
CA ALA A 165 0.92 -7.19 -17.44
C ALA A 165 2.05 -8.11 -16.93
N ASN A 166 1.91 -8.68 -15.72
CA ASN A 166 2.89 -9.58 -15.11
C ASN A 166 4.31 -8.96 -15.05
N ALA A 167 4.41 -7.71 -14.60
CA ALA A 167 5.64 -6.94 -14.63
C ALA A 167 5.74 -5.95 -13.46
N ILE A 168 6.96 -5.46 -13.24
CA ILE A 168 7.24 -4.25 -12.44
C ILE A 168 7.51 -3.10 -13.39
N GLY A 169 6.83 -1.98 -13.21
CA GLY A 169 7.08 -0.73 -13.90
C GLY A 169 8.00 0.19 -13.11
N ARG A 170 8.78 1.00 -13.82
CA ARG A 170 9.61 2.08 -13.28
C ARG A 170 9.37 3.33 -14.11
N ILE A 171 9.06 4.45 -13.47
CA ILE A 171 8.86 5.74 -14.12
C ILE A 171 9.76 6.81 -13.51
N THR A 172 10.46 7.58 -14.35
CA THR A 172 11.22 8.76 -13.90
C THR A 172 10.25 9.91 -13.60
N VAL A 173 10.69 10.93 -12.84
CA VAL A 173 9.89 12.14 -12.61
C VAL A 173 9.59 12.94 -13.91
N HIS A 174 10.27 12.59 -15.01
CA HIS A 174 10.04 13.16 -16.34
C HIS A 174 9.10 12.31 -17.21
N GLY A 175 8.63 11.16 -16.71
CA GLY A 175 7.66 10.31 -17.40
C GLY A 175 8.25 9.17 -18.22
N ASP A 176 9.55 8.89 -18.12
CA ASP A 176 10.16 7.78 -18.86
C ASP A 176 9.83 6.44 -18.18
N ILE A 177 9.08 5.58 -18.88
CA ILE A 177 8.63 4.29 -18.35
C ILE A 177 9.49 3.14 -18.88
N LEU A 178 9.95 2.30 -17.96
CA LEU A 178 10.52 0.98 -18.21
C LEU A 178 9.66 -0.11 -17.56
N MET A 179 9.65 -1.30 -18.15
CA MET A 179 8.94 -2.47 -17.63
C MET A 179 9.89 -3.65 -17.50
N TYR A 180 9.80 -4.36 -16.38
CA TYR A 180 10.56 -5.57 -16.05
C TYR A 180 9.58 -6.75 -15.92
N PRO A 181 9.49 -7.62 -16.94
CA PRO A 181 8.64 -8.80 -16.87
C PRO A 181 9.04 -9.73 -15.72
N LEU A 182 8.05 -10.26 -15.00
CA LEU A 182 8.30 -11.23 -13.93
C LEU A 182 8.66 -12.60 -14.52
N PRO A 183 9.64 -13.33 -13.94
CA PRO A 183 9.96 -14.71 -14.31
C PRO A 183 8.77 -15.65 -14.18
N THR A 184 8.00 -15.53 -13.08
CA THR A 184 6.80 -16.35 -12.88
C THR A 184 5.63 -15.81 -13.72
N THR A 185 5.08 -16.66 -14.59
CA THR A 185 3.93 -16.29 -15.44
C THR A 185 2.65 -16.25 -14.64
N GLY A 186 1.85 -15.19 -14.82
CA GLY A 186 0.56 -15.04 -14.13
C GLY A 186 0.70 -14.82 -12.62
N ALA A 187 1.81 -14.21 -12.19
CA ALA A 187 2.14 -13.92 -10.81
C ALA A 187 1.16 -12.94 -10.14
N ALA A 188 0.63 -11.99 -10.93
CA ALA A 188 -0.26 -10.93 -10.48
C ALA A 188 0.35 -10.10 -9.31
N PRO A 189 1.38 -9.27 -9.56
CA PRO A 189 1.98 -8.46 -8.51
C PRO A 189 0.99 -7.43 -7.95
N VAL A 190 0.99 -7.18 -6.63
CA VAL A 190 0.07 -6.24 -5.95
C VAL A 190 0.83 -5.20 -5.15
N GLY A 191 1.13 -5.42 -3.86
CA GLY A 191 1.89 -4.50 -3.02
C GLY A 191 3.35 -4.41 -3.43
N ILE A 192 3.95 -3.22 -3.30
CA ILE A 192 5.38 -2.94 -3.49
C ILE A 192 5.87 -1.92 -2.47
N THR A 193 7.11 -2.08 -2.01
CA THR A 193 7.76 -1.20 -1.05
C THR A 193 9.26 -1.10 -1.35
N SER A 194 9.91 -0.04 -0.90
CA SER A 194 11.36 0.14 -0.97
C SER A 194 11.99 -0.12 0.39
N ASP A 195 13.07 -0.89 0.44
CA ASP A 195 13.87 -1.08 1.65
C ASP A 195 15.08 -0.14 1.76
N GLY A 196 15.15 0.83 0.84
CA GLY A 196 16.25 1.78 0.68
C GLY A 196 17.38 1.29 -0.24
N THR A 197 17.37 0.03 -0.66
CA THR A 197 18.38 -0.55 -1.56
C THR A 197 17.78 -1.27 -2.76
N ALA A 198 16.61 -1.86 -2.59
CA ALA A 198 15.86 -2.58 -3.60
C ALA A 198 14.36 -2.43 -3.34
N LEU A 199 13.56 -2.89 -4.29
CA LEU A 199 12.11 -2.91 -4.17
C LEU A 199 11.67 -4.34 -3.86
N TRP A 200 10.77 -4.49 -2.91
CA TRP A 200 10.13 -5.75 -2.56
C TRP A 200 8.65 -5.69 -2.94
N PHE A 201 8.12 -6.76 -3.49
CA PHE A 201 6.73 -6.83 -3.93
C PHE A 201 6.12 -8.19 -3.62
N VAL A 202 4.79 -8.26 -3.62
CA VAL A 202 4.06 -9.51 -3.45
C VAL A 202 3.38 -9.92 -4.74
N GLU A 203 3.28 -11.23 -4.97
CA GLU A 203 2.63 -11.83 -6.12
C GLU A 203 1.42 -12.63 -5.66
N ILE A 204 0.22 -12.05 -5.75
CA ILE A 204 -0.98 -12.56 -5.08
C ILE A 204 -1.45 -13.90 -5.66
N ALA A 205 -1.30 -14.08 -6.99
CA ALA A 205 -1.76 -15.29 -7.67
C ALA A 205 -0.71 -16.40 -7.62
N ALA A 206 0.58 -16.02 -7.67
CA ALA A 206 1.64 -17.00 -7.51
C ALA A 206 1.77 -17.49 -6.06
N GLY A 207 1.61 -16.61 -5.05
CA GLY A 207 1.90 -16.94 -3.65
C GLY A 207 3.40 -16.84 -3.35
N GLN A 208 4.01 -15.70 -3.67
CA GLN A 208 5.43 -15.43 -3.42
C GLN A 208 5.72 -13.96 -3.15
N ILE A 209 6.91 -13.72 -2.62
CA ILE A 209 7.50 -12.40 -2.49
C ILE A 209 8.57 -12.26 -3.57
N GLY A 210 8.57 -11.13 -4.27
CA GLY A 210 9.61 -10.75 -5.20
C GLY A 210 10.49 -9.65 -4.64
N ARG A 211 11.75 -9.61 -5.10
CA ARG A 211 12.71 -8.54 -4.86
C ARG A 211 13.34 -8.15 -6.18
N ILE A 212 13.32 -6.86 -6.51
CA ILE A 212 13.92 -6.32 -7.73
C ILE A 212 14.96 -5.25 -7.38
N SER A 213 16.17 -5.38 -7.93
CA SER A 213 17.19 -4.33 -7.84
C SER A 213 16.85 -3.14 -8.75
N VAL A 214 17.45 -1.98 -8.51
CA VAL A 214 17.24 -0.79 -9.37
C VAL A 214 17.66 -1.01 -10.83
N ASP A 215 18.56 -1.97 -11.06
CA ASP A 215 19.02 -2.38 -12.40
C ASP A 215 18.12 -3.47 -13.03
N GLY A 216 17.08 -3.91 -12.33
CA GLY A 216 16.08 -4.85 -12.85
C GLY A 216 16.35 -6.33 -12.59
N GLU A 217 17.30 -6.69 -11.72
CA GLU A 217 17.51 -8.09 -11.33
C GLU A 217 16.40 -8.54 -10.38
N ILE A 218 15.63 -9.56 -10.78
CA ILE A 218 14.51 -10.10 -10.00
C ILE A 218 14.91 -11.42 -9.30
N LYS A 219 14.57 -11.51 -8.02
CA LYS A 219 14.58 -12.75 -7.21
C LYS A 219 13.20 -13.00 -6.66
N GLU A 220 12.78 -14.27 -6.62
CA GLU A 220 11.46 -14.68 -6.19
C GLU A 220 11.59 -15.70 -5.03
N PHE A 221 10.76 -15.53 -4.00
CA PHE A 221 10.78 -16.30 -2.76
C PHE A 221 9.40 -16.93 -2.53
N PRO A 222 9.25 -18.25 -2.82
CA PRO A 222 7.98 -18.94 -2.60
C PRO A 222 7.52 -18.90 -1.15
N LEU A 223 6.26 -18.53 -0.92
CA LEU A 223 5.64 -18.74 0.39
C LEU A 223 5.50 -20.23 0.67
N PRO A 224 5.63 -20.67 1.95
CA PRO A 224 5.29 -22.03 2.36
C PRO A 224 3.88 -22.46 1.93
N ASP A 225 2.93 -21.54 2.02
CA ASP A 225 1.57 -21.69 1.50
C ASP A 225 1.35 -20.83 0.25
N ARG A 226 1.35 -21.47 -0.91
CA ARG A 226 1.14 -20.80 -2.21
C ARG A 226 -0.28 -20.26 -2.39
N ALA A 227 -1.25 -20.66 -1.56
CA ALA A 227 -2.62 -20.17 -1.60
C ALA A 227 -2.87 -18.97 -0.67
N ALA A 228 -1.82 -18.48 0.03
CA ALA A 228 -1.93 -17.44 1.05
C ALA A 228 -2.42 -16.08 0.54
N LYS A 229 -2.30 -15.83 -0.77
CA LYS A 229 -2.69 -14.57 -1.44
C LYS A 229 -2.11 -13.33 -0.73
N PRO A 230 -0.79 -13.12 -0.80
CA PRO A 230 -0.16 -11.96 -0.18
C PRO A 230 -0.62 -10.66 -0.87
N HIS A 231 -0.90 -9.61 -0.08
CA HIS A 231 -1.57 -8.38 -0.58
C HIS A 231 -0.72 -7.11 -0.46
N ALA A 232 -0.36 -6.69 0.75
CA ALA A 232 0.48 -5.52 1.01
C ALA A 232 1.82 -5.92 1.62
N ILE A 233 2.83 -5.06 1.49
CA ILE A 233 4.18 -5.26 2.01
C ILE A 233 4.79 -3.93 2.46
N VAL A 234 5.55 -3.95 3.55
CA VAL A 234 6.28 -2.80 4.10
C VAL A 234 7.70 -3.21 4.49
N ALA A 235 8.69 -2.36 4.20
CA ALA A 235 10.03 -2.56 4.71
C ALA A 235 10.09 -2.21 6.20
N ALA A 236 10.56 -3.17 7.00
CA ALA A 236 10.84 -3.02 8.42
C ALA A 236 12.23 -2.41 8.68
N SER A 237 13.16 -2.70 7.78
CA SER A 237 14.54 -2.21 7.66
C SER A 237 15.09 -2.68 6.31
N THR A 238 16.28 -2.24 5.92
CA THR A 238 16.95 -2.78 4.73
C THR A 238 17.06 -4.31 4.82
N GLY A 239 16.58 -5.01 3.79
CA GLY A 239 16.58 -6.47 3.75
C GLY A 239 15.59 -7.16 4.69
N GLU A 240 14.65 -6.45 5.32
CA GLU A 240 13.57 -7.08 6.09
C GLU A 240 12.24 -6.45 5.71
N CYS A 241 11.28 -7.28 5.28
CA CYS A 241 9.94 -6.85 4.96
C CYS A 241 8.90 -7.66 5.73
N TRP A 242 7.75 -7.02 5.97
CA TRP A 242 6.56 -7.65 6.49
C TRP A 242 5.42 -7.47 5.51
N PHE A 243 4.56 -8.48 5.40
CA PHE A 243 3.49 -8.52 4.41
C PHE A 243 2.22 -9.13 4.99
N THR A 244 1.09 -8.81 4.38
CA THR A 244 -0.22 -9.38 4.73
C THR A 244 -0.55 -10.55 3.81
N GLU A 245 -1.08 -11.63 4.39
CA GLU A 245 -1.63 -12.77 3.66
C GLU A 245 -3.14 -12.74 3.75
N TRP A 246 -3.76 -12.03 2.81
CA TRP A 246 -5.20 -11.79 2.79
C TRP A 246 -5.99 -13.11 2.81
N GLY A 247 -5.59 -14.09 1.99
CA GLY A 247 -6.31 -15.35 1.84
C GLY A 247 -6.11 -16.34 2.99
N ALA A 248 -4.98 -16.25 3.70
CA ALA A 248 -4.65 -17.15 4.80
C ALA A 248 -4.87 -16.54 6.20
N ASN A 249 -5.25 -15.26 6.29
CA ASN A 249 -5.48 -14.55 7.54
C ASN A 249 -4.22 -14.52 8.44
N ARG A 250 -3.07 -14.17 7.83
CA ARG A 250 -1.77 -14.11 8.50
C ARG A 250 -1.04 -12.80 8.19
N VAL A 251 -0.02 -12.52 8.99
CA VAL A 251 1.05 -11.57 8.68
C VAL A 251 2.33 -12.37 8.51
N GLY A 252 3.07 -12.11 7.44
CA GLY A 252 4.35 -12.75 7.16
C GLY A 252 5.52 -11.78 7.33
N ARG A 253 6.69 -12.32 7.64
CA ARG A 253 7.99 -11.65 7.68
C ARG A 253 8.93 -12.36 6.73
N ILE A 254 9.71 -11.61 5.96
CA ILE A 254 10.77 -12.11 5.09
C ILE A 254 12.08 -11.37 5.35
N THR A 255 13.19 -12.12 5.36
CA THR A 255 14.55 -11.56 5.40
C THR A 255 15.20 -11.54 4.02
N GLU A 256 16.30 -10.81 3.86
CA GLU A 256 17.04 -10.70 2.60
C GLU A 256 17.51 -12.06 2.07
N SER A 257 17.78 -12.99 2.98
CA SER A 257 18.17 -14.37 2.65
C SER A 257 17.02 -15.24 2.14
N GLY A 258 15.77 -14.75 2.23
CA GLY A 258 14.56 -15.47 1.86
C GLY A 258 13.98 -16.33 2.99
N GLU A 259 14.43 -16.16 4.24
CA GLU A 259 13.79 -16.80 5.40
C GLU A 259 12.41 -16.18 5.63
N ILE A 260 11.37 -17.01 5.72
CA ILE A 260 9.99 -16.60 5.87
C ILE A 260 9.43 -17.15 7.19
N ALA A 261 8.79 -16.27 7.96
CA ALA A 261 7.99 -16.62 9.13
C ALA A 261 6.57 -16.08 8.98
N GLU A 262 5.57 -16.86 9.40
CA GLU A 262 4.14 -16.55 9.22
C GLU A 262 3.43 -16.60 10.57
N TYR A 263 2.55 -15.62 10.83
CA TYR A 263 1.87 -15.46 12.12
C TYR A 263 0.37 -15.27 11.90
N SER A 264 -0.44 -16.17 12.47
CA SER A 264 -1.91 -16.09 12.39
C SER A 264 -2.45 -14.88 13.13
N LEU A 265 -3.42 -14.19 12.50
CA LEU A 265 -4.20 -13.18 13.19
C LEU A 265 -5.15 -13.82 14.22
N PRO A 266 -5.40 -13.16 15.37
CA PRO A 266 -6.26 -13.69 16.43
C PRO A 266 -7.68 -13.99 15.97
N SER A 267 -8.31 -13.05 15.28
CA SER A 267 -9.67 -13.22 14.76
C SER A 267 -9.64 -13.97 13.43
N PRO A 268 -10.57 -14.91 13.18
CA PRO A 268 -10.68 -15.57 11.89
C PRO A 268 -11.26 -14.61 10.84
N SER A 269 -10.88 -14.81 9.57
CA SER A 269 -11.44 -14.09 8.42
C SER A 269 -11.35 -12.56 8.55
N SER A 270 -10.26 -12.05 9.11
CA SER A 270 -10.03 -10.61 9.29
C SER A 270 -9.71 -9.87 7.98
N GLU A 271 -9.37 -10.60 6.92
CA GLU A 271 -9.02 -10.08 5.60
C GLU A 271 -7.97 -8.96 5.69
N PRO A 272 -6.72 -9.27 6.11
CA PRO A 272 -5.70 -8.24 6.30
C PRO A 272 -5.29 -7.59 4.97
N HIS A 273 -5.34 -6.26 4.94
CA HIS A 273 -5.05 -5.45 3.75
C HIS A 273 -3.75 -4.65 3.92
N GLY A 274 -3.83 -3.33 4.15
CA GLY A 274 -2.68 -2.47 4.30
C GLY A 274 -1.86 -2.80 5.55
N ILE A 275 -0.55 -2.58 5.46
CA ILE A 275 0.40 -2.76 6.56
C ILE A 275 1.36 -1.56 6.61
N ALA A 276 1.65 -1.07 7.81
CA ALA A 276 2.55 0.05 8.04
C ALA A 276 3.40 -0.16 9.31
N LEU A 277 4.55 0.49 9.37
CA LEU A 277 5.26 0.70 10.63
C LEU A 277 4.63 1.87 11.38
N GLY A 278 4.32 1.63 12.65
CA GLY A 278 3.92 2.65 13.61
C GLY A 278 5.09 3.50 14.07
N PRO A 279 4.83 4.65 14.70
CA PRO A 279 5.87 5.54 15.23
C PRO A 279 6.62 4.95 16.42
N ASP A 280 6.07 3.92 17.06
CA ASP A 280 6.69 3.10 18.10
C ASP A 280 7.53 1.94 17.55
N GLY A 281 7.57 1.77 16.23
CA GLY A 281 8.25 0.66 15.56
C GLY A 281 7.45 -0.64 15.49
N ALA A 282 6.25 -0.71 16.08
CA ALA A 282 5.36 -1.85 15.91
C ALA A 282 4.77 -1.87 14.49
N LEU A 283 4.29 -3.03 14.04
CA LEU A 283 3.57 -3.12 12.78
C LEU A 283 2.07 -2.99 13.01
N TRP A 284 1.40 -2.35 12.07
CA TRP A 284 -0.02 -2.09 12.10
C TRP A 284 -0.67 -2.55 10.81
N VAL A 285 -1.70 -3.38 10.92
CA VAL A 285 -2.39 -4.01 9.79
C VAL A 285 -3.85 -3.61 9.80
N ALA A 286 -4.36 -3.10 8.69
CA ALA A 286 -5.80 -2.84 8.53
C ALA A 286 -6.55 -4.17 8.30
N LEU A 287 -7.64 -4.36 9.05
CA LEU A 287 -8.51 -5.53 8.98
C LEU A 287 -9.89 -5.08 8.49
N GLU A 288 -10.38 -5.68 7.41
CA GLU A 288 -11.64 -5.22 6.79
C GLU A 288 -12.85 -5.39 7.73
N THR A 289 -12.71 -6.23 8.76
CA THR A 289 -13.68 -6.46 9.84
C THR A 289 -13.82 -5.30 10.85
N GLY A 290 -13.38 -4.08 10.51
CA GLY A 290 -13.58 -2.87 11.33
C GLY A 290 -12.45 -2.52 12.31
N GLY A 291 -11.32 -3.23 12.26
CA GLY A 291 -10.22 -3.05 13.19
C GLY A 291 -8.84 -2.87 12.54
N VAL A 292 -7.84 -2.71 13.40
CA VAL A 292 -6.43 -2.84 13.07
C VAL A 292 -5.77 -3.85 13.99
N ALA A 293 -4.79 -4.62 13.49
CA ALA A 293 -3.91 -5.45 14.31
C ALA A 293 -2.58 -4.73 14.56
N ARG A 294 -2.20 -4.59 15.83
CA ARG A 294 -0.85 -4.20 16.26
C ARG A 294 -0.01 -5.45 16.50
N VAL A 295 1.12 -5.57 15.82
CA VAL A 295 2.07 -6.69 15.93
C VAL A 295 3.37 -6.14 16.53
N GLU A 296 3.71 -6.63 17.73
CA GLU A 296 4.97 -6.27 18.39
C GLU A 296 6.16 -6.84 17.62
N ARG A 297 7.23 -6.04 17.44
CA ARG A 297 8.46 -6.45 16.76
C ARG A 297 9.60 -6.77 17.71
#